data_AF-A0A0R1XF35-F1
#
_entry.id   AF-A0A0R1XF35-F1
#
_cell.length_a   1.000
_cell.length_b   1.000
_cell.length_c   1.000
_cell.angle_alpha   90.00
_cell.angle_beta   90.00
_cell.angle_gamma   90.00
#
_symmetry.space_group_name_H-M   'P 1'
#
loop_
_entity.id
_entity.type
_entity.pdbx_description
1 polymer ?
#
loop_
_entity_poly.entity_id
_entity_poly.type
_entity_poly.pdbx_seq_one_letter_code
_entity_poly.pdbx_strand_id
1 'polypeptide(L)'
;MFSRIGEAIYESEAVAKTSDFTVGLEIEMQRIDEAGNLSQEPYPAGIGDEQTNPWITNDFLETMSETVTPSAKHSLDAMHYLYRLNNCLRSALAPGEMLWPLSMPPRLPEDKSKLVLAKMGPKKEAYLKEWAKRHGYSQGTPCGAHLSLSIDQHVIDLVLQKFPDYFSDERAVRNHLYTVVAQGFVRYRWLLTYLFGASPVAEAGYFDKDDFLAHPLRSIRQSKYGFGTKFKGDYTNLTAYINRIEEGG
;
A
#
# COMPACT_ATOMS: atom_id res chain seq x y z
N MET A 1 -24.67 19.70 0.62
CA MET A 1 -24.40 20.86 1.50
C MET A 1 -23.09 20.57 2.22
N PHE A 2 -22.13 21.49 2.22
CA PHE A 2 -20.83 21.28 2.89
C PHE A 2 -21.01 21.17 4.40
N SER A 3 -20.08 20.52 5.09
CA SER A 3 -19.96 20.66 6.55
C SER A 3 -19.50 22.09 6.89
N ARG A 4 -19.66 22.54 8.14
CA ARG A 4 -19.18 23.88 8.58
C ARG A 4 -17.70 24.11 8.26
N ILE A 5 -16.87 23.08 8.44
CA ILE A 5 -15.43 23.14 8.11
C ILE A 5 -15.22 23.20 6.59
N GLY A 6 -15.96 22.40 5.82
CA GLY A 6 -15.88 22.42 4.36
C GLY A 6 -16.33 23.77 3.78
N GLU A 7 -17.36 24.39 4.36
CA GLU A 7 -17.82 25.72 4.00
C GLU A 7 -16.76 26.78 4.31
N ALA A 8 -16.12 26.73 5.50
CA ALA A 8 -15.03 27.64 5.83
C ALA A 8 -13.82 27.52 4.89
N ILE A 9 -13.48 26.31 4.46
CA ILE A 9 -12.43 26.08 3.44
C ILE A 9 -12.83 26.70 2.09
N TYR A 10 -14.09 26.52 1.69
CA TYR A 10 -14.64 27.05 0.45
C TYR A 10 -14.66 28.59 0.44
N GLU A 11 -15.20 29.21 1.49
CA GLU A 11 -15.29 30.66 1.64
C GLU A 11 -13.94 31.35 1.78
N SER A 12 -12.92 30.64 2.27
CA SER A 12 -11.55 31.15 2.38
C SER A 12 -10.74 30.94 1.09
N GLU A 13 -11.38 30.53 -0.01
CA GLU A 13 -10.76 30.22 -1.31
C GLU A 13 -9.61 29.18 -1.22
N ALA A 14 -9.62 28.36 -0.17
CA ALA A 14 -8.56 27.39 0.12
C ALA A 14 -8.82 26.01 -0.51
N VAL A 15 -9.82 25.90 -1.38
CA VAL A 15 -10.20 24.63 -2.04
C VAL A 15 -9.03 24.04 -2.82
N ALA A 16 -8.26 24.85 -3.55
CA ALA A 16 -7.08 24.37 -4.28
C ALA A 16 -6.05 23.72 -3.32
N LYS A 17 -5.89 24.28 -2.12
CA LYS A 17 -4.99 23.73 -1.09
C LYS A 17 -5.42 22.39 -0.52
N THR A 18 -6.70 22.04 -0.65
CA THR A 18 -7.16 20.68 -0.33
C THR A 18 -6.72 19.62 -1.35
N SER A 19 -6.15 20.03 -2.48
CA SER A 19 -5.59 19.14 -3.51
C SER A 19 -4.05 19.11 -3.52
N ASP A 20 -3.39 20.00 -2.77
CA ASP A 20 -1.93 20.11 -2.67
C ASP A 20 -1.36 19.16 -1.60
N PHE A 21 -1.57 17.85 -1.74
CA PHE A 21 -1.03 16.89 -0.77
C PHE A 21 0.49 16.74 -0.92
N THR A 22 1.17 16.55 0.22
CA THR A 22 2.47 15.88 0.18
C THR A 22 2.24 14.40 -0.11
N VAL A 23 2.95 13.86 -1.10
CA VAL A 23 2.74 12.50 -1.62
C VAL A 23 4.00 11.65 -1.45
N GLY A 24 3.82 10.41 -1.01
CA GLY A 24 4.81 9.34 -1.12
C GLY A 24 4.22 8.15 -1.88
N LEU A 25 5.07 7.42 -2.59
CA LEU A 25 4.69 6.26 -3.39
C LEU A 25 5.49 5.04 -2.95
N GLU A 26 4.81 3.90 -2.83
CA GLU A 26 5.44 2.60 -2.65
C GLU A 26 4.94 1.69 -3.77
N ILE A 27 5.84 1.01 -4.49
CA ILE A 27 5.50 0.06 -5.56
C ILE A 27 6.19 -1.27 -5.30
N GLU A 28 5.38 -2.32 -5.17
CA GLU A 28 5.84 -3.70 -5.01
C GLU A 28 5.81 -4.41 -6.38
N MET A 29 6.83 -5.21 -6.67
CA MET A 29 6.87 -6.09 -7.84
C MET A 29 7.64 -7.37 -7.51
N GLN A 30 7.17 -8.51 -8.02
CA GLN A 30 7.92 -9.76 -7.93
C GLN A 30 9.06 -9.75 -8.95
N ARG A 31 10.24 -10.22 -8.56
CA ARG A 31 11.33 -10.57 -9.47
C ARG A 31 11.09 -11.96 -10.06
N ILE A 32 11.24 -12.09 -11.37
CA ILE A 32 10.97 -13.31 -12.14
C ILE A 32 12.10 -13.61 -13.14
N ASP A 33 12.20 -14.86 -13.57
CA ASP A 33 13.05 -15.27 -14.70
C ASP A 33 12.39 -14.99 -16.07
N GLU A 34 13.12 -15.24 -17.16
CA GLU A 34 12.63 -15.08 -18.54
C GLU A 34 11.42 -15.98 -18.89
N ALA A 35 11.20 -17.05 -18.12
CA ALA A 35 10.07 -17.95 -18.27
C ALA A 35 8.85 -17.53 -17.43
N GLY A 36 8.95 -16.44 -16.64
CA GLY A 36 7.89 -15.93 -15.80
C GLY A 36 7.74 -16.66 -14.46
N ASN A 37 8.71 -17.47 -14.04
CA ASN A 37 8.73 -18.07 -12.70
C ASN A 37 9.37 -17.11 -11.70
N LEU A 38 9.02 -17.24 -10.41
CA LEU A 38 9.70 -16.49 -9.35
C LEU A 38 11.21 -16.72 -9.39
N SER A 39 11.95 -15.62 -9.33
CA SER A 39 13.40 -15.63 -9.37
C SER A 39 13.99 -16.45 -8.20
N GLN A 40 15.13 -17.09 -8.46
CA GLN A 40 15.94 -17.76 -7.44
C GLN A 40 17.15 -16.90 -7.00
N GLU A 41 17.29 -15.72 -7.60
CA GLU A 41 18.39 -14.81 -7.31
C GLU A 41 18.19 -14.11 -5.96
N PRO A 42 19.26 -13.88 -5.19
CA PRO A 42 19.18 -13.15 -3.93
C PRO A 42 18.80 -11.69 -4.18
N TYR A 43 18.51 -10.94 -3.11
CA TYR A 43 18.36 -9.48 -3.20
C TYR A 43 19.49 -8.86 -4.05
N PRO A 44 19.19 -7.97 -5.02
CA PRO A 44 20.20 -7.53 -5.99
C PRO A 44 21.34 -6.75 -5.34
N ALA A 45 22.57 -7.27 -5.42
CA ALA A 45 23.74 -6.68 -4.76
C ALA A 45 24.05 -5.24 -5.19
N GLY A 46 23.64 -4.85 -6.41
CA GLY A 46 23.82 -3.49 -6.95
C GLY A 46 23.04 -2.40 -6.22
N ILE A 47 22.04 -2.77 -5.40
CA ILE A 47 21.24 -1.86 -4.58
C ILE A 47 21.48 -2.07 -3.07
N GLY A 48 22.61 -2.66 -2.70
CA GLY A 48 23.08 -2.72 -1.31
C GLY A 48 22.44 -3.83 -0.50
N ASP A 49 21.91 -3.48 0.68
CA ASP A 49 21.35 -4.42 1.66
C ASP A 49 19.87 -4.08 1.92
N GLU A 50 19.00 -5.08 1.77
CA GLU A 50 17.54 -4.93 1.94
C GLU A 50 17.13 -4.42 3.32
N GLN A 51 17.93 -4.67 4.37
CA GLN A 51 17.63 -4.25 5.75
C GLN A 51 17.92 -2.77 5.99
N THR A 52 18.80 -2.16 5.20
CA THR A 52 19.31 -0.81 5.46
C THR A 52 19.04 0.19 4.33
N ASN A 53 18.73 -0.29 3.11
CA ASN A 53 18.39 0.58 2.01
C ASN A 53 16.99 1.21 2.25
N PRO A 54 16.88 2.55 2.33
CA PRO A 54 15.62 3.23 2.63
C PRO A 54 14.69 3.39 1.42
N TRP A 55 15.16 3.05 0.21
CA TRP A 55 14.45 3.36 -1.04
C TRP A 55 14.04 2.12 -1.84
N ILE A 56 14.81 1.05 -1.73
CA ILE A 56 14.50 -0.23 -2.38
C ILE A 56 14.75 -1.32 -1.35
N THR A 57 13.73 -2.10 -1.03
CA THR A 57 13.77 -3.17 -0.04
C THR A 57 12.96 -4.36 -0.56
N ASN A 58 12.73 -5.37 0.28
CA ASN A 58 11.78 -6.44 0.02
C ASN A 58 10.65 -6.38 1.06
N ASP A 59 9.41 -6.59 0.61
CA ASP A 59 8.25 -6.67 1.49
C ASP A 59 8.06 -8.10 2.02
N PHE A 60 7.13 -8.90 1.47
CA PHE A 60 6.81 -10.22 2.01
C PHE A 60 7.78 -11.34 1.59
N LEU A 61 8.09 -11.41 0.29
CA LEU A 61 9.02 -12.41 -0.28
C LEU A 61 10.38 -11.78 -0.57
N GLU A 62 11.44 -12.60 -0.56
CA GLU A 62 12.78 -12.23 -1.05
C GLU A 62 12.77 -11.73 -2.51
N THR A 63 11.76 -12.16 -3.27
CA THR A 63 11.54 -11.75 -4.66
C THR A 63 10.66 -10.52 -4.77
N MET A 64 9.95 -10.10 -3.71
CA MET A 64 9.00 -8.99 -3.76
C MET A 64 9.73 -7.67 -3.46
N SER A 65 10.36 -7.13 -4.49
CA SER A 65 11.03 -5.83 -4.39
C SER A 65 10.00 -4.72 -4.21
N GLU A 66 10.22 -3.88 -3.20
CA GLU A 66 9.43 -2.71 -2.88
C GLU A 66 10.28 -1.45 -3.10
N THR A 67 9.78 -0.55 -3.95
CA THR A 67 10.40 0.76 -4.17
C THR A 67 9.64 1.82 -3.39
N VAL A 68 10.30 2.51 -2.46
CA VAL A 68 9.72 3.52 -1.56
C VAL A 68 10.30 4.89 -1.91
N THR A 69 9.45 5.84 -2.30
CA THR A 69 9.92 7.20 -2.62
C THR A 69 10.09 8.06 -1.37
N PRO A 70 10.97 9.07 -1.40
CA PRO A 70 10.85 10.20 -0.49
C PRO A 70 9.45 10.84 -0.57
N SER A 71 9.06 11.54 0.49
CA SER A 71 7.89 12.42 0.42
C SER A 71 8.17 13.61 -0.49
N ALA A 72 7.18 13.97 -1.29
CA ALA A 72 7.27 15.04 -2.28
C ALA A 72 6.09 16.00 -2.16
N LYS A 73 6.34 17.30 -2.30
CA LYS A 73 5.27 18.32 -2.22
C LYS A 73 4.31 18.28 -3.41
N HIS A 74 4.74 17.71 -4.52
CA HIS A 74 3.96 17.60 -5.75
C HIS A 74 3.98 16.15 -6.26
N SER A 75 2.84 15.70 -6.79
CA SER A 75 2.70 14.35 -7.33
C SER A 75 3.70 14.05 -8.46
N LEU A 76 4.00 15.05 -9.30
CA LEU A 76 4.98 14.90 -10.38
C LEU A 76 6.40 14.61 -9.85
N ASP A 77 6.80 15.22 -8.74
CA ASP A 77 8.10 14.97 -8.12
C ASP A 77 8.15 13.55 -7.54
N ALA A 78 7.07 13.08 -6.91
CA ALA A 78 6.96 11.69 -6.45
C ALA A 78 7.11 10.70 -7.62
N MET A 79 6.48 10.99 -8.77
CA MET A 79 6.63 10.18 -9.99
C MET A 79 8.06 10.20 -10.54
N HIS A 80 8.76 11.34 -10.47
CA HIS A 80 10.18 11.40 -10.86
C HIS A 80 11.07 10.56 -9.94
N TYR A 81 10.85 10.59 -8.62
CA TYR A 81 11.56 9.70 -7.69
C TYR A 81 11.29 8.24 -8.01
N LEU A 82 10.02 7.87 -8.18
CA LEU A 82 9.64 6.50 -8.52
C LEU A 82 10.30 6.04 -9.82
N TYR A 83 10.31 6.88 -10.86
CA TYR A 83 10.97 6.56 -12.13
C TYR A 83 12.47 6.27 -11.95
N ARG A 84 13.17 7.09 -11.15
CA ARG A 84 14.61 6.90 -10.90
C ARG A 84 14.88 5.65 -10.10
N LEU A 85 14.13 5.40 -9.03
CA LEU A 85 14.33 4.24 -8.16
C LEU A 85 13.97 2.93 -8.88
N ASN A 86 12.86 2.88 -9.62
CA ASN A 86 12.49 1.72 -10.43
C ASN A 86 13.54 1.42 -11.51
N ASN A 87 14.12 2.44 -12.15
CA ASN A 87 15.23 2.22 -13.09
C ASN A 87 16.50 1.72 -12.39
N CYS A 88 16.81 2.22 -11.19
CA CYS A 88 17.92 1.72 -10.39
C CYS A 88 17.75 0.24 -10.04
N LEU A 89 16.55 -0.16 -9.57
CA LEU A 89 16.21 -1.56 -9.33
C LEU A 89 16.40 -2.40 -10.60
N ARG A 90 15.83 -1.97 -11.73
CA ARG A 90 15.93 -2.68 -13.01
C ARG A 90 17.36 -2.86 -13.50
N SER A 91 18.21 -1.85 -13.32
CA SER A 91 19.63 -1.92 -13.67
C SER A 91 20.45 -2.81 -12.74
N ALA A 92 19.94 -3.13 -11.55
CA ALA A 92 20.62 -3.97 -10.57
C ALA A 92 20.20 -5.45 -10.63
N LEU A 93 19.11 -5.78 -11.34
CA LEU A 93 18.64 -7.16 -11.49
C LEU A 93 19.73 -8.07 -12.07
N ALA A 94 19.67 -9.34 -11.69
CA ALA A 94 20.56 -10.35 -12.24
C ALA A 94 20.31 -10.55 -13.76
N PRO A 95 21.28 -11.06 -14.53
CA PRO A 95 21.06 -11.37 -15.94
C PRO A 95 19.88 -12.32 -16.15
N GLY A 96 18.93 -11.92 -17.01
CA GLY A 96 17.70 -12.70 -17.29
C GLY A 96 16.58 -12.51 -16.25
N GLU A 97 16.82 -11.76 -15.17
CA GLU A 97 15.80 -11.41 -14.21
C GLU A 97 15.00 -10.18 -14.65
N MET A 98 13.69 -10.20 -14.42
CA MET A 98 12.74 -9.15 -14.77
C MET A 98 11.80 -8.82 -13.61
N LEU A 99 11.09 -7.70 -13.71
CA LEU A 99 10.02 -7.33 -12.77
C LEU A 99 8.65 -7.71 -13.33
N TRP A 100 7.91 -8.49 -12.56
CA TRP A 100 6.54 -8.88 -12.84
C TRP A 100 5.60 -7.67 -12.78
N PRO A 101 4.83 -7.38 -13.85
CA PRO A 101 4.08 -6.13 -13.95
C PRO A 101 2.67 -6.20 -13.33
N LEU A 102 2.21 -7.39 -12.91
CA LEU A 102 0.83 -7.58 -12.45
C LEU A 102 0.75 -7.66 -10.94
N SER A 103 -0.42 -7.25 -10.42
CA SER A 103 -0.72 -7.32 -8.99
C SER A 103 -0.86 -8.76 -8.49
N MET A 104 -1.56 -9.63 -9.23
CA MET A 104 -1.57 -11.06 -8.89
C MET A 104 -0.21 -11.66 -9.21
N PRO A 105 0.33 -12.57 -8.37
CA PRO A 105 1.67 -13.10 -8.57
C PRO A 105 1.78 -13.93 -9.86
N PRO A 106 3.01 -14.19 -10.33
CA PRO A 106 3.25 -15.26 -11.30
C PRO A 106 2.86 -16.62 -10.71
N ARG A 107 3.03 -17.69 -11.49
CA ARG A 107 2.75 -19.05 -11.04
C ARG A 107 3.46 -19.34 -9.71
N LEU A 108 2.68 -19.76 -8.71
CA LEU A 108 3.21 -20.18 -7.41
C LEU A 108 3.49 -21.69 -7.42
N PRO A 109 4.49 -22.16 -6.66
CA PRO A 109 4.76 -23.58 -6.51
C PRO A 109 3.60 -24.28 -5.78
N GLU A 110 3.38 -25.57 -6.06
CA GLU A 110 2.38 -26.38 -5.36
C GLU A 110 2.70 -26.44 -3.86
N ASP A 111 3.96 -26.65 -3.52
CA ASP A 111 4.47 -26.51 -2.16
C ASP A 111 4.94 -25.07 -1.90
N LYS A 112 4.01 -24.27 -1.37
CA LYS A 112 4.22 -22.84 -1.04
C LYS A 112 5.23 -22.63 0.09
N SER A 113 5.58 -23.66 0.87
CA SER A 113 6.60 -23.55 1.93
C SER A 113 8.01 -23.32 1.37
N LYS A 114 8.21 -23.57 0.07
CA LYS A 114 9.46 -23.27 -0.66
C LYS A 114 9.64 -21.79 -0.99
N LEU A 115 8.60 -20.98 -0.82
CA LEU A 115 8.71 -19.53 -1.02
C LEU A 115 9.61 -18.93 0.06
N VAL A 116 10.59 -18.14 -0.37
CA VAL A 116 11.56 -17.49 0.51
C VAL A 116 10.98 -16.15 0.96
N LEU A 117 10.78 -16.00 2.27
CA LEU A 117 10.38 -14.73 2.90
C LEU A 117 11.55 -13.74 2.85
N ALA A 118 11.25 -12.45 2.80
CA ALA A 118 12.26 -11.39 2.82
C ALA A 118 13.16 -11.47 4.07
N LYS A 119 14.47 -11.25 3.91
CA LYS A 119 15.45 -11.39 5.01
C LYS A 119 15.70 -10.05 5.71
N MET A 120 14.65 -9.59 6.38
CA MET A 120 14.63 -8.28 7.05
C MET A 120 15.07 -8.33 8.53
N GLY A 121 15.87 -9.33 8.87
CA GLY A 121 16.38 -9.59 10.22
C GLY A 121 15.40 -10.38 11.11
N PRO A 122 15.87 -10.90 12.27
CA PRO A 122 15.18 -11.97 13.01
C PRO A 122 13.75 -11.63 13.46
N LYS A 123 13.51 -10.37 13.85
CA LYS A 123 12.20 -9.93 14.35
C LYS A 123 11.17 -9.86 13.22
N LYS A 124 11.52 -9.27 12.08
CA LYS A 124 10.61 -9.17 10.92
C LYS A 124 10.41 -10.55 10.29
N GLU A 125 11.46 -11.35 10.16
CA GLU A 125 11.33 -12.72 9.65
C GLU A 125 10.40 -13.59 10.52
N ALA A 126 10.54 -13.52 11.85
CA ALA A 126 9.63 -14.23 12.76
C ALA A 126 8.17 -13.77 12.59
N TYR A 127 7.96 -12.47 12.40
CA TYR A 127 6.64 -11.91 12.10
C TYR A 127 6.09 -12.42 10.77
N LEU A 128 6.87 -12.40 9.69
CA LEU A 128 6.45 -12.89 8.37
C LEU A 128 6.12 -14.39 8.39
N LYS A 129 6.89 -15.19 9.13
CA LYS A 129 6.62 -16.63 9.33
C LYS A 129 5.30 -16.85 10.06
N GLU A 130 5.05 -16.11 11.15
CA GLU A 130 3.79 -16.20 11.88
C GLU A 130 2.60 -15.69 11.04
N TRP A 131 2.80 -14.64 10.24
CA TRP A 131 1.78 -14.15 9.31
C TRP A 131 1.45 -15.19 8.25
N ALA A 132 2.46 -15.77 7.59
CA ALA A 132 2.29 -16.82 6.59
C ALA A 132 1.58 -18.06 7.16
N LYS A 133 1.85 -18.42 8.41
CA LYS A 133 1.16 -19.50 9.12
C LYS A 133 -0.33 -19.20 9.35
N ARG A 134 -0.69 -17.94 9.62
CA ARG A 134 -2.09 -17.53 9.89
C ARG A 134 -2.90 -17.30 8.62
N HIS A 135 -2.27 -16.79 7.56
CA HIS A 135 -2.94 -16.31 6.34
C HIS A 135 -2.65 -17.17 5.10
N GLY A 136 -1.63 -18.02 5.15
CA GLY A 136 -1.10 -18.72 3.99
C GLY A 136 -0.20 -17.83 3.14
N TYR A 137 0.80 -18.43 2.51
CA TYR A 137 1.74 -17.69 1.65
C TYR A 137 1.07 -16.98 0.48
N SER A 138 0.10 -17.64 -0.19
CA SER A 138 -0.59 -17.06 -1.35
C SER A 138 -1.15 -15.68 -1.05
N GLN A 139 -1.76 -15.46 0.13
CA GLN A 139 -2.35 -14.18 0.45
C GLN A 139 -1.32 -13.05 0.50
N GLY A 140 -0.07 -13.32 0.87
CA GLY A 140 1.00 -12.32 0.98
C GLY A 140 1.78 -12.09 -0.32
N THR A 141 1.48 -12.82 -1.40
CA THR A 141 2.19 -12.69 -2.69
C THR A 141 1.68 -11.62 -3.66
N PRO A 142 0.42 -11.13 -3.62
CA PRO A 142 -0.04 -10.08 -4.50
C PRO A 142 0.67 -8.76 -4.20
N CYS A 143 1.24 -8.14 -5.23
CA CYS A 143 1.87 -6.83 -5.17
C CYS A 143 0.85 -5.70 -5.37
N GLY A 144 1.19 -4.52 -4.88
CA GLY A 144 0.38 -3.32 -5.04
C GLY A 144 1.17 -2.03 -5.20
N ALA A 145 0.39 -0.95 -5.25
CA ALA A 145 0.88 0.42 -5.17
C ALA A 145 0.25 1.06 -3.94
N HIS A 146 1.06 1.72 -3.11
CA HIS A 146 0.58 2.53 -2.00
C HIS A 146 0.79 4.01 -2.29
N LEU A 147 -0.24 4.79 -1.96
CA LEU A 147 -0.24 6.25 -2.05
C LEU A 147 -0.34 6.80 -0.63
N SER A 148 0.74 7.40 -0.16
CA SER A 148 0.78 8.11 1.12
C SER A 148 0.48 9.58 0.87
N LEU A 149 -0.53 10.13 1.54
CA LEU A 149 -0.97 11.52 1.37
C LEU A 149 -0.95 12.25 2.72
N SER A 150 -0.40 13.46 2.73
CA SER A 150 -0.47 14.35 3.88
C SER A 150 -1.12 15.68 3.52
N ILE A 151 -2.13 16.08 4.29
CA ILE A 151 -2.90 17.33 4.12
C ILE A 151 -1.94 18.53 4.26
N ASP A 152 -2.09 19.50 3.35
CA ASP A 152 -1.31 20.74 3.36
C ASP A 152 -1.47 21.50 4.69
N GLN A 153 -0.35 21.98 5.23
CA GLN A 153 -0.32 22.71 6.51
C GLN A 153 -1.27 23.91 6.51
N HIS A 154 -1.42 24.60 5.38
CA HIS A 154 -2.30 25.76 5.27
C HIS A 154 -3.76 25.43 5.58
N VAL A 155 -4.24 24.25 5.16
CA VAL A 155 -5.61 23.80 5.46
C VAL A 155 -5.76 23.57 6.96
N ILE A 156 -4.75 22.99 7.60
CA ILE A 156 -4.76 22.71 9.04
C ILE A 156 -4.77 24.02 9.84
N ASP A 157 -3.88 24.96 9.50
CA ASP A 157 -3.77 26.25 10.16
C ASP A 157 -5.06 27.07 9.99
N LEU A 158 -5.64 27.07 8.79
CA LEU A 158 -6.91 27.74 8.51
C LEU A 158 -8.04 27.20 9.38
N VAL A 159 -8.17 25.87 9.48
CA VAL A 159 -9.23 25.24 10.28
C VAL A 159 -9.01 25.53 11.77
N LEU A 160 -7.77 25.48 12.26
CA LEU A 160 -7.46 25.85 13.64
C LEU A 160 -7.86 27.30 13.95
N GLN A 161 -7.51 28.23 13.06
CA GLN A 161 -7.81 29.65 13.23
C GLN A 161 -9.31 29.96 13.18
N LYS A 162 -10.06 29.28 12.29
CA LYS A 162 -11.51 29.52 12.12
C LYS A 162 -12.37 28.85 13.18
N PHE A 163 -11.85 27.81 13.85
CA PHE A 163 -12.59 27.02 14.83
C PHE A 163 -11.81 26.82 16.15
N PRO A 164 -11.33 27.91 16.80
CA PRO A 164 -10.51 27.82 18.01
C PRO A 164 -11.27 27.23 19.21
N ASP A 165 -12.60 27.38 19.26
CA ASP A 165 -13.44 26.81 20.32
C ASP A 165 -13.77 25.33 20.08
N TYR A 166 -13.56 24.82 18.86
CA TYR A 166 -13.87 23.44 18.48
C TYR A 166 -12.64 22.54 18.54
N PHE A 167 -11.44 23.11 18.31
CA PHE A 167 -10.18 22.38 18.32
C PHE A 167 -9.20 22.98 19.33
N SER A 168 -8.71 22.16 20.25
CA SER A 168 -7.77 22.58 21.29
C SER A 168 -6.35 22.85 20.78
N ASP A 169 -5.92 22.13 19.74
CA ASP A 169 -4.59 22.19 19.17
C ASP A 169 -4.58 21.70 17.71
N GLU A 170 -3.44 21.86 17.04
CA GLU A 170 -3.23 21.39 15.66
C GLU A 170 -3.47 19.88 15.50
N ARG A 171 -3.08 19.08 16.51
CA ARG A 171 -3.25 17.63 16.49
C ARG A 171 -4.73 17.25 16.48
N ALA A 172 -5.58 17.96 17.24
CA ALA A 172 -7.03 17.77 17.23
C ALA A 172 -7.61 18.04 15.83
N VAL A 173 -7.16 19.10 15.16
CA VAL A 173 -7.54 19.42 13.78
C VAL A 173 -7.13 18.29 12.83
N ARG A 174 -5.85 17.88 12.86
CA ARG A 174 -5.33 16.79 12.02
C ARG A 174 -6.13 15.51 12.21
N ASN A 175 -6.34 15.09 13.46
CA ASN A 175 -7.10 13.89 13.78
C ASN A 175 -8.52 13.94 13.20
N HIS A 176 -9.19 15.09 13.33
CA HIS A 176 -10.52 15.28 12.77
C HIS A 176 -10.51 15.20 11.24
N LEU A 177 -9.63 15.96 10.57
CA LEU A 177 -9.57 16.00 9.11
C LEU A 177 -9.20 14.62 8.51
N TYR A 178 -8.21 13.93 9.07
CA TYR A 178 -7.86 12.58 8.61
C TYR A 178 -8.96 11.55 8.89
N THR A 179 -9.72 11.70 9.98
CA THR A 179 -10.91 10.86 10.22
C THR A 179 -11.95 11.06 9.12
N VAL A 180 -12.22 12.31 8.72
CA VAL A 180 -13.14 12.62 7.62
C VAL A 180 -12.64 12.04 6.30
N VAL A 181 -11.34 12.16 6.00
CA VAL A 181 -10.72 11.55 4.81
C VAL A 181 -10.86 10.03 4.83
N ALA A 182 -10.58 9.38 5.97
CA ALA A 182 -10.71 7.93 6.12
C ALA A 182 -12.16 7.45 5.95
N GLN A 183 -13.14 8.14 6.54
CA GLN A 183 -14.57 7.88 6.35
C GLN A 183 -14.97 7.98 4.87
N GLY A 184 -14.53 9.05 4.20
CA GLY A 184 -14.74 9.26 2.77
C GLY A 184 -14.12 8.13 1.93
N PHE A 185 -12.87 7.76 2.23
CA PHE A 185 -12.18 6.68 1.56
C PHE A 185 -12.92 5.35 1.73
N VAL A 186 -13.28 4.94 2.95
CA VAL A 186 -14.01 3.68 3.17
C VAL A 186 -15.37 3.67 2.47
N ARG A 187 -16.07 4.81 2.42
CA ARG A 187 -17.36 4.94 1.74
C ARG A 187 -17.26 4.88 0.21
N TYR A 188 -16.22 5.47 -0.37
CA TYR A 188 -16.10 5.68 -1.82
C TYR A 188 -14.97 4.89 -2.50
N ARG A 189 -14.16 4.11 -1.76
CA ARG A 189 -13.04 3.31 -2.31
C ARG A 189 -13.45 2.37 -3.44
N TRP A 190 -14.70 1.94 -3.47
CA TRP A 190 -15.25 1.10 -4.53
C TRP A 190 -15.06 1.75 -5.91
N LEU A 191 -15.08 3.09 -5.99
CA LEU A 191 -14.87 3.81 -7.25
C LEU A 191 -13.42 3.70 -7.71
N LEU A 192 -12.44 3.76 -6.80
CA LEU A 192 -11.03 3.54 -7.12
C LEU A 192 -10.80 2.09 -7.56
N THR A 193 -11.40 1.11 -6.88
CA THR A 193 -11.37 -0.29 -7.32
C THR A 193 -12.07 -0.47 -8.68
N TYR A 194 -13.13 0.28 -8.96
CA TYR A 194 -13.83 0.23 -10.24
C TYR A 194 -12.97 0.79 -11.37
N LEU A 195 -12.34 1.96 -11.17
CA LEU A 195 -11.56 2.64 -12.21
C LEU A 195 -10.18 1.99 -12.43
N PHE A 196 -9.53 1.55 -11.36
CA PHE A 196 -8.12 1.13 -11.37
C PHE A 196 -7.91 -0.34 -10.96
N GLY A 197 -8.98 -1.13 -10.86
CA GLY A 197 -8.87 -2.57 -10.63
C GLY A 197 -8.14 -3.26 -11.77
N ALA A 198 -6.96 -3.81 -11.49
CA ALA A 198 -6.05 -4.40 -12.48
C ALA A 198 -5.61 -5.84 -12.12
N SER A 199 -6.50 -6.61 -11.48
CA SER A 199 -6.23 -8.00 -11.10
C SER A 199 -7.39 -8.92 -11.47
N PRO A 200 -7.67 -9.14 -12.77
CA PRO A 200 -8.87 -9.87 -13.18
C PRO A 200 -8.76 -11.38 -13.10
N VAL A 201 -7.54 -11.92 -13.20
CA VAL A 201 -7.20 -13.35 -13.17
C VAL A 201 -5.97 -13.56 -12.29
N ALA A 202 -5.77 -14.79 -11.82
CA ALA A 202 -4.58 -15.19 -11.08
C ALA A 202 -3.97 -16.45 -11.71
N GLU A 203 -2.65 -16.56 -11.67
CA GLU A 203 -1.91 -17.69 -12.21
C GLU A 203 -2.07 -18.97 -11.38
N ALA A 204 -1.66 -20.10 -11.97
CA ALA A 204 -1.70 -21.39 -11.32
C ALA A 204 -0.97 -21.37 -9.96
N GLY A 205 -1.53 -22.07 -8.97
CA GLY A 205 -0.98 -22.16 -7.63
C GLY A 205 -1.37 -21.00 -6.70
N TYR A 206 -2.01 -19.94 -7.20
CA TYR A 206 -2.50 -18.86 -6.34
C TYR A 206 -3.61 -19.33 -5.39
N PHE A 207 -4.73 -19.79 -5.95
CA PHE A 207 -5.86 -20.30 -5.19
C PHE A 207 -5.54 -21.64 -4.52
N ASP A 208 -6.19 -21.91 -3.40
CA ASP A 208 -6.22 -23.24 -2.81
C ASP A 208 -7.17 -24.16 -3.59
N LYS A 209 -7.07 -25.48 -3.44
CA LYS A 209 -7.71 -26.48 -4.32
C LYS A 209 -9.23 -26.31 -4.46
N ASP A 210 -9.88 -25.75 -3.46
CA ASP A 210 -11.35 -25.58 -3.42
C ASP A 210 -11.79 -24.19 -3.90
N ASP A 211 -10.86 -23.26 -4.08
CA ASP A 211 -11.12 -21.92 -4.57
C ASP A 211 -10.77 -21.82 -6.05
N PHE A 212 -11.73 -21.43 -6.89
CA PHE A 212 -11.44 -21.02 -8.25
C PHE A 212 -12.43 -19.95 -8.71
N LEU A 213 -12.01 -19.15 -9.68
CA LEU A 213 -12.86 -18.15 -10.30
C LEU A 213 -13.40 -18.70 -11.62
N ALA A 214 -14.72 -18.86 -11.71
CA ALA A 214 -15.38 -19.27 -12.95
C ALA A 214 -15.24 -18.22 -14.07
N HIS A 215 -15.17 -16.94 -13.70
CA HIS A 215 -15.04 -15.82 -14.61
C HIS A 215 -14.07 -14.77 -14.05
N PRO A 216 -13.42 -13.97 -14.92
CA PRO A 216 -12.59 -12.86 -14.49
C PRO A 216 -13.37 -11.89 -13.59
N LEU A 217 -12.70 -11.41 -12.54
CA LEU A 217 -13.21 -10.33 -11.69
C LEU A 217 -12.63 -8.99 -12.15
N ARG A 218 -13.09 -7.88 -11.55
CA ARG A 218 -12.43 -6.59 -11.76
C ARG A 218 -11.11 -6.49 -10.98
N SER A 219 -11.14 -6.94 -9.73
CA SER A 219 -9.95 -6.98 -8.87
C SER A 219 -10.05 -8.12 -7.86
N ILE A 220 -9.26 -9.16 -8.07
CA ILE A 220 -9.08 -10.27 -7.13
C ILE A 220 -8.40 -9.74 -5.87
N ARG A 221 -7.39 -8.87 -6.01
CA ARG A 221 -6.66 -8.28 -4.86
C ARG A 221 -7.59 -7.60 -3.85
N GLN A 222 -8.64 -6.92 -4.32
CA GLN A 222 -9.63 -6.23 -3.48
C GLN A 222 -10.86 -7.10 -3.14
N SER A 223 -10.84 -8.39 -3.47
CA SER A 223 -11.91 -9.35 -3.18
C SER A 223 -11.62 -10.16 -1.93
N LYS A 224 -12.56 -11.05 -1.54
CA LYS A 224 -12.35 -12.01 -0.45
C LYS A 224 -11.19 -12.99 -0.68
N TYR A 225 -10.74 -13.14 -1.92
CA TYR A 225 -9.63 -14.03 -2.29
C TYR A 225 -8.26 -13.35 -2.26
N GLY A 226 -8.24 -12.01 -2.19
CA GLY A 226 -7.02 -11.21 -2.27
C GLY A 226 -6.38 -10.93 -0.91
N PHE A 227 -5.73 -9.77 -0.81
CA PHE A 227 -5.12 -9.28 0.42
C PHE A 227 -6.17 -8.54 1.25
N GLY A 228 -6.95 -9.30 2.02
CA GLY A 228 -8.03 -8.77 2.87
C GLY A 228 -7.67 -8.86 4.35
N THR A 229 -7.87 -7.77 5.10
CA THR A 229 -7.81 -7.83 6.56
C THR A 229 -9.17 -8.36 7.08
N LYS A 230 -9.14 -9.19 8.13
CA LYS A 230 -10.36 -9.57 8.88
C LYS A 230 -10.83 -8.45 9.82
N PHE A 231 -10.00 -7.43 9.99
CA PHE A 231 -10.25 -6.29 10.84
C PHE A 231 -11.36 -5.40 10.26
N LYS A 232 -12.40 -5.17 11.06
CA LYS A 232 -13.43 -4.17 10.78
C LYS A 232 -13.21 -3.00 11.74
N GLY A 233 -12.70 -1.90 11.22
CA GLY A 233 -12.50 -0.66 11.98
C GLY A 233 -13.80 0.08 12.23
N ASP A 234 -13.86 0.81 13.35
CA ASP A 234 -14.90 1.80 13.63
C ASP A 234 -14.37 3.19 13.27
N TYR A 235 -14.86 3.74 12.16
CA TYR A 235 -14.41 5.04 11.66
C TYR A 235 -15.26 6.21 12.16
N THR A 236 -16.13 6.01 13.16
CA THR A 236 -17.02 7.06 13.68
C THR A 236 -16.24 8.26 14.22
N ASN A 237 -15.17 7.99 14.98
CA ASN A 237 -14.20 8.96 15.46
C ASN A 237 -12.89 8.26 15.82
N LEU A 238 -11.83 9.04 16.09
CA LEU A 238 -10.51 8.50 16.43
C LEU A 238 -10.53 7.57 17.64
N THR A 239 -11.25 7.91 18.71
CA THR A 239 -11.31 7.10 19.93
C THR A 239 -11.94 5.73 19.65
N ALA A 240 -13.05 5.70 18.90
CA ALA A 240 -13.69 4.45 18.51
C ALA A 240 -12.77 3.57 17.65
N TYR A 241 -12.02 4.19 16.73
CA TYR A 241 -11.04 3.49 15.90
C TYR A 241 -9.90 2.88 16.74
N ILE A 242 -9.35 3.64 17.69
CA ILE A 242 -8.29 3.18 18.61
C ILE A 242 -8.80 2.02 19.47
N ASN A 243 -9.94 2.19 20.13
CA ASN A 243 -10.54 1.14 20.97
C ASN A 243 -10.71 -0.15 20.18
N ARG A 244 -11.14 -0.04 18.91
CA ARG A 244 -11.34 -1.20 18.04
C ARG A 244 -10.03 -1.92 17.70
N ILE A 245 -8.92 -1.19 17.56
CA ILE A 245 -7.59 -1.79 17.38
C ILE A 245 -7.14 -2.49 18.67
N GLU A 246 -7.31 -1.85 19.82
CA GLU A 246 -6.88 -2.38 21.13
C GLU A 246 -7.67 -3.62 21.57
N GLU A 247 -8.93 -3.73 21.17
CA GLU A 247 -9.77 -4.93 21.36
C GLU A 247 -9.28 -6.16 20.55
N GLY A 248 -8.30 -5.99 19.67
CA GLY A 248 -7.68 -7.08 18.92
C GLY A 248 -8.57 -7.61 17.79
N GLY A 249 -9.00 -6.73 16.90
CA GLY A 249 -9.86 -7.11 15.78
C GLY A 249 -9.25 -8.10 14.78
#